data_AF-A0A365HD02-F1
#
_entry.id   AF-A0A365HD02-F1
#
_cell.length_a   1.000
_cell.length_b   1.000
_cell.length_c   1.000
_cell.angle_alpha   90.00
_cell.angle_beta   90.00
_cell.angle_gamma   90.00
#
_symmetry.space_group_name_H-M   'P 1'
#
loop_
_entity.id
_entity.type
_entity.pdbx_description
1 polymer ?
#
loop_
_entity_poly.entity_id
_entity_poly.type
_entity_poly.pdbx_seq_one_letter_code
_entity_poly.pdbx_strand_id
1 'polypeptide(L)'
;MVNEHWAQVNITYPGNDPREREHRAVDHLTRALPTAENDGLITAWWFIRKGPWRIRYRLADGHNTDPLHPIITDGITWTRDIYEPETHAFGGPAGMNIGHTLFHADSRHLLPFLTADPADRRERSLVLCTALMHAAGLDLNEQGDVWARLAEQRAPFLNALPDNDTWQSFTRNVHRLITSDPDTDLMDGQWLTAFTDAGRALRILQERGELTRGVRAITALHVIFHWNRIGLTPSTQATLAHAAKDAIFGQ
;
A
#
# COMPACT_ATOMS: atom_id res chain seq x y z
N MET A 1 -17.55 13.60 -19.19
CA MET A 1 -17.13 14.35 -17.98
C MET A 1 -16.70 13.26 -17.04
N VAL A 2 -15.39 13.09 -16.85
CA VAL A 2 -14.84 11.95 -16.10
C VAL A 2 -15.53 11.89 -14.74
N ASN A 3 -16.24 10.81 -14.45
CA ASN A 3 -16.84 10.59 -13.15
C ASN A 3 -15.73 10.52 -12.09
N GLU A 4 -15.54 11.58 -11.32
CA GLU A 4 -14.52 11.64 -10.25
C GLU A 4 -14.96 10.91 -8.97
N HIS A 5 -16.20 10.42 -8.92
CA HIS A 5 -16.74 9.80 -7.73
C HIS A 5 -16.30 8.34 -7.59
N TRP A 6 -15.58 8.09 -6.50
CA TRP A 6 -15.23 6.77 -6.03
C TRP A 6 -16.41 6.12 -5.30
N ALA A 7 -16.80 4.92 -5.73
CA ALA A 7 -17.68 4.04 -4.99
C ALA A 7 -16.87 3.20 -3.98
N GLN A 8 -17.52 2.78 -2.89
CA GLN A 8 -16.95 1.83 -1.92
C GLN A 8 -17.94 0.73 -1.57
N VAL A 9 -17.42 -0.51 -1.55
CA VAL A 9 -18.09 -1.69 -1.02
C VAL A 9 -17.17 -2.35 0.01
N ASN A 10 -17.71 -2.68 1.18
CA ASN A 10 -16.98 -3.37 2.22
C ASN A 10 -17.37 -4.85 2.18
N ILE A 11 -16.41 -5.72 1.89
CA ILE A 11 -16.62 -7.16 1.72
C ILE A 11 -16.04 -7.93 2.90
N THR A 12 -16.85 -8.82 3.48
CA THR A 12 -16.41 -9.78 4.49
C THR A 12 -16.25 -11.15 3.84
N TYR A 13 -15.00 -11.56 3.62
CA TYR A 13 -14.71 -12.85 3.02
C TYR A 13 -14.85 -14.00 4.02
N PRO A 14 -15.57 -15.07 3.68
CA PRO A 14 -15.70 -16.25 4.53
C PRO A 14 -14.38 -17.03 4.59
N GLY A 15 -14.18 -17.81 5.65
CA GLY A 15 -13.02 -18.70 5.81
C GLY A 15 -12.73 -18.98 7.28
N ASN A 16 -12.22 -20.18 7.55
CA ASN A 16 -11.98 -20.68 8.90
C ASN A 16 -10.77 -19.98 9.56
N ASP A 17 -9.81 -19.55 8.76
CA ASP A 17 -8.60 -18.87 9.22
C ASP A 17 -8.26 -17.65 8.34
N PRO A 18 -7.32 -16.78 8.77
CA PRO A 18 -6.92 -15.60 8.00
C PRO A 18 -6.39 -15.90 6.59
N ARG A 19 -5.71 -17.04 6.39
CA ARG A 19 -5.11 -17.42 5.10
C ARG A 19 -6.18 -17.87 4.12
N GLU A 20 -7.13 -18.69 4.57
CA GLU A 20 -8.28 -19.09 3.76
C GLU A 20 -9.11 -17.86 3.32
N ARG A 21 -9.34 -16.92 4.24
CA ARG A 21 -10.02 -15.65 3.92
C ARG A 21 -9.25 -14.83 2.90
N GLU A 22 -7.92 -14.76 3.01
CA GLU A 22 -7.08 -14.06 2.04
C GLU A 22 -7.14 -14.72 0.67
N HIS A 23 -6.97 -16.04 0.56
CA HIS A 23 -7.04 -16.75 -0.72
C HIS A 23 -8.39 -16.51 -1.42
N ARG A 24 -9.50 -16.66 -0.70
CA ARG A 24 -10.84 -16.40 -1.25
C ARG A 24 -11.00 -14.94 -1.69
N ALA A 25 -10.47 -13.99 -0.93
CA ALA A 25 -10.49 -12.58 -1.28
C ALA A 25 -9.68 -12.31 -2.56
N VAL A 26 -8.44 -12.77 -2.60
CA VAL A 26 -7.54 -12.56 -3.74
C VAL A 26 -8.09 -13.24 -4.99
N ASP A 27 -8.56 -14.47 -4.91
CA ASP A 27 -9.17 -15.19 -6.04
C ASP A 27 -10.38 -14.46 -6.61
N HIS A 28 -11.26 -13.95 -5.75
CA HIS A 28 -12.43 -13.19 -6.16
C HIS A 28 -12.03 -11.87 -6.84
N LEU A 29 -11.18 -11.07 -6.20
CA LEU A 29 -10.81 -9.74 -6.70
C LEU A 29 -9.95 -9.82 -7.96
N THR A 30 -9.08 -10.83 -8.08
CA THR A 30 -8.23 -11.04 -9.26
C THR A 30 -9.06 -11.35 -10.51
N ARG A 31 -10.21 -12.03 -10.35
CA ARG A 31 -11.14 -12.27 -11.45
C ARG A 31 -11.99 -11.03 -11.76
N ALA A 32 -12.53 -10.37 -10.74
CA ALA A 32 -13.54 -9.35 -10.94
C ALA A 32 -12.98 -8.00 -11.41
N LEU A 33 -11.95 -7.47 -10.73
CA LEU A 33 -11.53 -6.07 -10.92
C LEU A 33 -10.75 -5.84 -12.24
N PRO A 34 -9.74 -6.65 -12.60
CA PRO A 34 -9.06 -6.50 -13.89
C PRO A 34 -10.01 -6.70 -15.08
N THR A 35 -10.94 -7.65 -15.00
CA THR A 35 -11.95 -7.88 -16.04
C THR A 35 -12.86 -6.68 -16.19
N ALA A 36 -13.40 -6.15 -15.09
CA ALA A 36 -14.25 -4.96 -15.11
C ALA A 36 -13.55 -3.72 -15.67
N GLU A 37 -12.25 -3.56 -15.40
CA GLU A 37 -11.44 -2.50 -15.98
C GLU A 37 -11.23 -2.70 -17.49
N ASN A 38 -10.87 -3.92 -17.92
CA ASN A 38 -10.67 -4.24 -19.34
C ASN A 38 -11.97 -4.10 -20.16
N ASP A 39 -13.11 -4.42 -19.57
CA ASP A 39 -14.45 -4.28 -20.16
C ASP A 39 -14.94 -2.81 -20.15
N GLY A 40 -14.17 -1.90 -19.57
CA GLY A 40 -14.48 -0.48 -19.51
C GLY A 40 -15.59 -0.10 -18.54
N LEU A 41 -15.92 -0.95 -17.55
CA LEU A 41 -16.92 -0.66 -16.51
C LEU A 41 -16.38 0.32 -15.46
N ILE A 42 -15.08 0.23 -15.19
CA ILE A 42 -14.36 1.06 -14.23
C ILE A 42 -13.06 1.59 -14.85
N THR A 43 -12.58 2.73 -14.33
CA THR A 43 -11.36 3.39 -14.80
C THR A 43 -10.21 3.34 -13.79
N ALA A 44 -10.52 3.03 -12.54
CA ALA A 44 -9.54 2.87 -11.48
C ALA A 44 -10.18 2.06 -10.34
N TRP A 45 -9.34 1.33 -9.61
CA TRP A 45 -9.76 0.55 -8.46
C TRP A 45 -8.60 0.26 -7.54
N TRP A 46 -8.89 0.08 -6.26
CA TRP A 46 -7.93 -0.41 -5.26
C TRP A 46 -8.70 -1.00 -4.08
N PHE A 47 -8.00 -1.72 -3.22
CA PHE A 47 -8.58 -2.29 -2.00
C PHE A 47 -7.73 -1.96 -0.79
N ILE A 48 -8.32 -2.00 0.41
CA ILE A 48 -7.57 -1.94 1.66
C ILE A 48 -8.14 -2.90 2.70
N ARG A 49 -7.25 -3.52 3.47
CA ARG A 49 -7.61 -4.48 4.52
C ARG A 49 -7.65 -3.76 5.88
N LYS A 50 -8.85 -3.54 6.42
CA LYS A 50 -9.09 -2.92 7.73
C LYS A 50 -10.30 -3.57 8.40
N GLY A 51 -10.17 -4.85 8.78
CA GLY A 51 -11.32 -5.71 9.12
C GLY A 51 -11.91 -6.29 7.83
N PRO A 52 -13.16 -5.95 7.46
CA PRO A 52 -13.65 -6.17 6.10
C PRO A 52 -12.72 -5.52 5.07
N TRP A 53 -12.66 -6.10 3.88
CA TRP A 53 -11.90 -5.56 2.76
C TRP A 53 -12.72 -4.45 2.12
N ARG A 54 -12.18 -3.24 2.10
CA ARG A 54 -12.84 -2.09 1.46
C ARG A 54 -12.36 -2.02 0.02
N ILE A 55 -13.28 -2.23 -0.92
CA ILE A 55 -13.04 -2.17 -2.35
C ILE A 55 -13.52 -0.80 -2.82
N ARG A 56 -12.61 -0.03 -3.41
CA ARG A 56 -12.87 1.32 -3.92
C ARG A 56 -12.66 1.30 -5.41
N TYR A 57 -13.62 1.82 -6.17
CA TYR A 57 -13.52 1.86 -7.64
C TYR A 57 -14.21 3.10 -8.19
N ARG A 58 -13.78 3.50 -9.39
CA ARG A 58 -14.32 4.64 -10.12
C ARG A 58 -14.97 4.15 -11.40
N LEU A 59 -16.26 4.39 -11.55
CA LEU A 59 -17.02 3.98 -12.74
C LEU A 59 -16.50 4.71 -13.98
N ALA A 60 -16.60 4.06 -15.13
CA ALA A 60 -16.44 4.73 -16.41
C ALA A 60 -17.63 5.66 -16.72
N ASP A 61 -17.40 6.65 -17.58
CA ASP A 61 -18.46 7.56 -18.05
C ASP A 61 -19.53 6.78 -18.82
N GLY A 62 -20.79 7.25 -18.76
CA GLY A 62 -21.90 6.68 -19.52
C GLY A 62 -22.71 5.61 -18.79
N HIS A 63 -22.37 5.29 -17.54
CA HIS A 63 -23.16 4.41 -16.69
C HIS A 63 -24.08 5.20 -15.75
N ASN A 64 -25.40 5.03 -15.90
CA ASN A 64 -26.41 5.63 -15.01
C ASN A 64 -26.59 4.84 -13.70
N THR A 65 -26.18 3.58 -13.68
CA THR A 65 -26.22 2.67 -12.54
C THR A 65 -24.84 2.02 -12.40
N ASP A 66 -24.50 1.51 -11.22
CA ASP A 66 -23.22 0.83 -10.99
C ASP A 66 -23.26 -0.62 -11.52
N PRO A 67 -22.62 -0.93 -12.67
CA PRO A 67 -22.64 -2.28 -13.25
C PRO A 67 -21.71 -3.25 -12.50
N LEU A 68 -20.69 -2.74 -11.81
CA LEU A 68 -19.72 -3.57 -11.10
C LEU A 68 -20.28 -4.08 -9.78
N HIS A 69 -21.11 -3.28 -9.12
CA HIS A 69 -21.69 -3.61 -7.82
C HIS A 69 -22.28 -5.02 -7.74
N PRO A 70 -23.22 -5.46 -8.61
CA PRO A 70 -23.74 -6.83 -8.56
C PRO A 70 -22.66 -7.89 -8.80
N ILE A 71 -21.66 -7.63 -9.64
CA ILE A 71 -20.58 -8.58 -9.97
C ILE A 71 -19.70 -8.83 -8.74
N ILE A 72 -19.29 -7.79 -8.02
CA ILE A 72 -18.38 -7.92 -6.87
C ILE A 72 -19.10 -8.29 -5.55
N THR A 73 -20.43 -8.29 -5.55
CA THR A 73 -21.23 -8.57 -4.34
C THR A 73 -21.99 -9.89 -4.41
N ASP A 74 -22.04 -10.53 -5.57
CA ASP A 74 -22.80 -11.76 -5.75
C ASP A 74 -22.33 -12.88 -4.83
N GLY A 75 -23.28 -13.49 -4.11
CA GLY A 75 -23.02 -14.59 -3.18
C GLY A 75 -22.08 -14.30 -2.00
N ILE A 76 -21.71 -13.04 -1.74
CA ILE A 76 -20.74 -12.66 -0.70
C ILE A 76 -21.38 -11.71 0.32
N THR A 77 -20.96 -11.76 1.59
CA THR A 77 -21.41 -10.80 2.61
C THR A 77 -20.74 -9.43 2.41
N TRP A 78 -21.55 -8.38 2.27
CA TRP A 78 -21.05 -7.03 2.02
C TRP A 78 -21.92 -5.94 2.69
N THR A 79 -21.34 -4.74 2.82
CA THR A 79 -22.06 -3.51 3.20
C THR A 79 -21.67 -2.33 2.31
N ARG A 80 -22.62 -1.41 2.10
CA ARG A 80 -22.34 -0.12 1.44
C ARG A 80 -21.78 0.86 2.45
N ASP A 81 -20.87 1.71 1.98
CA ASP A 81 -20.29 2.79 2.78
C ASP A 81 -19.93 3.97 1.86
N ILE A 82 -19.87 5.18 2.42
CA ILE A 82 -19.45 6.37 1.68
C ILE A 82 -17.94 6.45 1.74
N TYR A 83 -17.29 6.61 0.59
CA TYR A 83 -15.84 6.81 0.59
C TYR A 83 -15.48 8.25 0.91
N GLU A 84 -14.88 8.45 2.08
CA GLU A 84 -14.23 9.69 2.48
C GLU A 84 -12.71 9.56 2.29
N PRO A 85 -12.10 10.21 1.28
CA PRO A 85 -10.67 10.17 1.09
C PRO A 85 -9.95 10.87 2.23
N GLU A 86 -8.81 10.30 2.65
CA GLU A 86 -7.94 10.87 3.68
C GLU A 86 -7.13 12.08 3.17
N THR A 87 -7.79 13.00 2.45
CA THR A 87 -7.21 14.11 1.69
C THR A 87 -6.25 14.97 2.52
N HIS A 88 -6.66 15.34 3.74
CA HIS A 88 -5.77 16.08 4.64
C HIS A 88 -4.52 15.27 4.99
N ALA A 89 -4.66 13.97 5.27
CA ALA A 89 -3.56 13.12 5.69
C ALA A 89 -2.53 12.91 4.56
N PHE A 90 -2.99 12.86 3.31
CA PHE A 90 -2.16 12.77 2.10
C PHE A 90 -1.67 14.13 1.57
N GLY A 91 -1.79 15.21 2.34
CA GLY A 91 -1.18 16.49 1.98
C GLY A 91 -2.03 17.35 1.04
N GLY A 92 -3.33 17.12 0.94
CA GLY A 92 -4.26 17.89 0.11
C GLY A 92 -4.75 17.09 -1.12
N PRO A 93 -5.63 17.68 -1.95
CA PRO A 93 -6.23 17.00 -3.09
C PRO A 93 -5.20 16.42 -4.07
N ALA A 94 -4.15 17.18 -4.39
CA ALA A 94 -3.08 16.72 -5.30
C ALA A 94 -2.32 15.51 -4.73
N GLY A 95 -1.98 15.53 -3.44
CA GLY A 95 -1.32 14.40 -2.79
C GLY A 95 -2.23 13.17 -2.66
N MET A 96 -3.54 13.37 -2.41
CA MET A 96 -4.51 12.27 -2.44
C MET A 96 -4.62 11.64 -3.83
N ASN A 97 -4.60 12.43 -4.90
CA ASN A 97 -4.60 11.92 -6.27
C ASN A 97 -3.37 11.08 -6.59
N ILE A 98 -2.19 11.45 -6.09
CA ILE A 98 -0.98 10.60 -6.16
C ILE A 98 -1.23 9.29 -5.41
N GLY A 99 -1.82 9.35 -4.21
CA GLY A 99 -2.25 8.18 -3.45
C GLY A 99 -3.16 7.26 -4.25
N HIS A 100 -4.24 7.77 -4.83
CA HIS A 100 -5.15 6.95 -5.65
C HIS A 100 -4.47 6.33 -6.86
N THR A 101 -3.62 7.09 -7.55
CA THR A 101 -2.86 6.60 -8.71
C THR A 101 -1.93 5.44 -8.31
N LEU A 102 -1.15 5.64 -7.24
CA LEU A 102 -0.28 4.60 -6.70
C LEU A 102 -1.10 3.41 -6.19
N PHE A 103 -2.21 3.64 -5.50
CA PHE A 103 -3.00 2.55 -4.93
C PHE A 103 -3.59 1.65 -6.00
N HIS A 104 -4.03 2.24 -7.10
CA HIS A 104 -4.52 1.51 -8.25
C HIS A 104 -3.41 0.69 -8.92
N ALA A 105 -2.28 1.32 -9.26
CA ALA A 105 -1.15 0.62 -9.87
C ALA A 105 -0.63 -0.51 -8.96
N ASP A 106 -0.41 -0.23 -7.68
CA ASP A 106 0.03 -1.21 -6.68
C ASP A 106 -0.99 -2.36 -6.55
N SER A 107 -2.30 -2.08 -6.56
CA SER A 107 -3.33 -3.12 -6.51
C SER A 107 -3.31 -4.07 -7.73
N ARG A 108 -2.95 -3.58 -8.92
CA ARG A 108 -2.80 -4.41 -10.14
C ARG A 108 -1.65 -5.41 -10.04
N HIS A 109 -0.56 -5.06 -9.35
CA HIS A 109 0.57 -5.98 -9.11
C HIS A 109 0.36 -6.83 -7.85
N LEU A 110 -0.26 -6.27 -6.82
CA LEU A 110 -0.51 -6.97 -5.56
C LEU A 110 -1.39 -8.20 -5.72
N LEU A 111 -2.45 -8.15 -6.53
CA LEU A 111 -3.35 -9.29 -6.68
C LEU A 111 -2.63 -10.52 -7.27
N PRO A 112 -1.98 -10.46 -8.46
CA PRO A 112 -1.17 -11.56 -8.98
C PRO A 112 -0.05 -11.98 -8.03
N PHE A 113 0.63 -11.02 -7.40
CA PHE A 113 1.68 -11.29 -6.43
C PHE A 113 1.15 -12.14 -5.27
N LEU A 114 0.01 -11.79 -4.70
CA LEU A 114 -0.60 -12.52 -3.58
C LEU A 114 -1.20 -13.87 -4.02
N THR A 115 -1.71 -13.99 -5.24
CA THR A 115 -2.17 -15.27 -5.81
C THR A 115 -1.04 -16.30 -5.85
N ALA A 116 0.20 -15.86 -6.07
CA ALA A 116 1.38 -16.73 -6.10
C ALA A 116 1.86 -17.19 -4.70
N ASP A 117 1.16 -16.81 -3.63
CA ASP A 117 1.50 -17.08 -2.21
C ASP A 117 2.99 -16.84 -1.88
N PRO A 118 3.45 -15.58 -1.98
CA PRO A 118 4.86 -15.26 -1.97
C PRO A 118 5.42 -15.30 -0.54
N ALA A 119 6.63 -15.85 -0.39
CA ALA A 119 7.34 -15.89 0.87
C ALA A 119 8.01 -14.55 1.26
N ASP A 120 8.20 -13.64 0.29
CA ASP A 120 9.07 -12.47 0.40
C ASP A 120 8.31 -11.13 0.51
N ARG A 121 7.10 -11.15 1.10
CA ARG A 121 6.26 -9.95 1.24
C ARG A 121 6.96 -8.81 1.99
N ARG A 122 7.81 -9.14 2.97
CA ARG A 122 8.49 -8.16 3.83
C ARG A 122 9.57 -7.43 3.04
N GLU A 123 10.44 -8.20 2.41
CA GLU A 123 11.55 -7.77 1.57
C GLU A 123 11.03 -6.89 0.44
N ARG A 124 10.00 -7.38 -0.27
CA ARG A 124 9.36 -6.64 -1.37
C ARG A 124 8.80 -5.31 -0.91
N SER A 125 8.11 -5.29 0.23
CA SER A 125 7.55 -4.05 0.77
C SER A 125 8.62 -3.04 1.17
N LEU A 126 9.75 -3.48 1.73
CA LEU A 126 10.86 -2.61 2.09
C LEU A 126 11.46 -1.96 0.84
N VAL A 127 11.74 -2.75 -0.19
CA VAL A 127 12.30 -2.26 -1.46
C VAL A 127 11.38 -1.22 -2.12
N LEU A 128 10.08 -1.52 -2.27
CA LEU A 128 9.11 -0.60 -2.88
C LEU A 128 8.95 0.70 -2.08
N CYS A 129 8.86 0.60 -0.75
CA CYS A 129 8.70 1.76 0.12
C CYS A 129 9.96 2.64 0.14
N THR A 130 11.14 2.05 0.15
CA THR A 130 12.41 2.77 0.04
C THR A 130 12.53 3.46 -1.32
N ALA A 131 12.15 2.81 -2.42
CA ALA A 131 12.15 3.42 -3.75
C ALA A 131 11.23 4.65 -3.83
N LEU A 132 10.05 4.58 -3.21
CA LEU A 132 9.15 5.74 -3.06
C LEU A 132 9.81 6.88 -2.28
N MET A 133 10.46 6.58 -1.15
CA MET A 133 11.13 7.60 -0.33
C MET A 133 12.30 8.26 -1.07
N HIS A 134 13.15 7.45 -1.71
CA HIS A 134 14.28 7.94 -2.49
C HIS A 134 13.82 8.82 -3.65
N ALA A 135 12.79 8.39 -4.39
CA ALA A 135 12.22 9.18 -5.48
C ALA A 135 11.50 10.45 -4.99
N ALA A 136 11.01 10.47 -3.75
CA ALA A 136 10.50 11.67 -3.08
C ALA A 136 11.60 12.66 -2.67
N GLY A 137 12.87 12.35 -2.93
CA GLY A 137 14.00 13.21 -2.64
C GLY A 137 14.49 13.14 -1.19
N LEU A 138 14.09 12.11 -0.43
CA LEU A 138 14.51 11.96 0.96
C LEU A 138 15.93 11.40 1.05
N ASP A 139 16.80 12.10 1.78
CA ASP A 139 18.12 11.56 2.13
C ASP A 139 18.02 10.40 3.14
N LEU A 140 19.12 9.72 3.41
CA LEU A 140 19.13 8.54 4.27
C LEU A 140 18.62 8.84 5.70
N ASN A 141 18.92 10.00 6.27
CA ASN A 141 18.45 10.37 7.61
C ASN A 141 16.96 10.70 7.59
N GLU A 142 16.47 11.36 6.53
CA GLU A 142 15.06 11.63 6.33
C GLU A 142 14.25 10.36 6.12
N GLN A 143 14.80 9.36 5.42
CA GLN A 143 14.24 8.02 5.32
C GLN A 143 14.19 7.35 6.70
N GLY A 144 15.28 7.46 7.49
CA GLY A 144 15.32 7.02 8.88
C GLY A 144 14.19 7.62 9.72
N ASP A 145 13.90 8.92 9.56
CA ASP A 145 12.79 9.59 10.26
C ASP A 145 11.42 9.06 9.82
N VAL A 146 11.23 8.69 8.55
CA VAL A 146 10.00 8.01 8.11
C VAL A 146 9.84 6.67 8.83
N TRP A 147 10.90 5.87 8.91
CA TRP A 147 10.88 4.59 9.66
C TRP A 147 10.66 4.79 11.15
N ALA A 148 11.24 5.84 11.76
CA ALA A 148 11.03 6.19 13.16
C ALA A 148 9.55 6.52 13.44
N ARG A 149 8.90 7.33 12.60
CA ARG A 149 7.46 7.62 12.72
C ARG A 149 6.60 6.37 12.62
N LEU A 150 6.96 5.46 11.71
CA LEU A 150 6.29 4.17 11.55
C LEU A 150 6.46 3.31 12.81
N ALA A 151 7.68 3.28 13.38
CA ALA A 151 7.98 2.55 14.61
C ALA A 151 7.15 3.09 15.78
N GLU A 152 7.11 4.42 15.96
CA GLU A 152 6.27 5.07 16.98
C GLU A 152 4.78 4.76 16.79
N GLN A 153 4.26 4.89 15.57
CA GLN A 153 2.86 4.62 15.28
C GLN A 153 2.48 3.14 15.47
N ARG A 154 3.46 2.22 15.38
CA ARG A 154 3.26 0.77 15.53
C ARG A 154 3.77 0.21 16.86
N ALA A 155 4.32 1.04 17.74
CA ALA A 155 4.87 0.63 19.03
C ALA A 155 3.91 -0.22 19.88
N PRO A 156 2.58 0.05 19.93
CA PRO A 156 1.65 -0.80 20.69
C PRO A 156 1.55 -2.25 20.20
N PHE A 157 2.03 -2.56 18.99
CA PHE A 157 2.01 -3.89 18.40
C PHE A 157 3.38 -4.58 18.42
N LEU A 158 4.41 -3.93 18.96
CA LEU A 158 5.74 -4.49 19.03
C LEU A 158 5.77 -5.65 20.04
N ASN A 159 6.13 -6.84 19.54
CA ASN A 159 6.42 -7.98 20.40
C ASN A 159 7.81 -7.84 21.03
N ALA A 160 8.10 -8.66 22.04
CA ALA A 160 9.45 -8.76 22.59
C ALA A 160 10.46 -8.97 21.46
N LEU A 161 11.49 -8.13 21.42
CA LEU A 161 12.58 -8.27 20.46
C LEU A 161 13.34 -9.58 20.72
N PRO A 162 13.89 -10.21 19.67
CA PRO A 162 14.81 -11.33 19.82
C PRO A 162 16.05 -10.97 20.66
N ASP A 163 16.89 -11.97 20.94
CA ASP A 163 18.22 -11.72 21.48
C ASP A 163 19.04 -10.78 20.57
N ASN A 164 20.05 -10.14 21.17
CA ASN A 164 20.83 -9.10 20.51
C ASN A 164 21.48 -9.57 19.19
N ASP A 165 22.01 -10.80 19.13
CA ASP A 165 22.72 -11.29 17.95
C ASP A 165 21.74 -11.55 16.80
N THR A 166 20.59 -12.16 17.11
CA THR A 166 19.48 -12.33 16.16
C THR A 166 18.98 -10.99 15.65
N TRP A 167 18.78 -10.01 16.54
CA TRP A 167 18.32 -8.67 16.17
C TRP A 167 19.33 -7.96 15.26
N GLN A 168 20.61 -7.96 15.62
CA GLN A 168 21.66 -7.34 14.80
C GLN A 168 21.78 -7.98 13.41
N SER A 169 21.61 -9.30 13.31
CA SER A 169 21.59 -10.00 12.03
C SER A 169 20.39 -9.56 11.17
N PHE A 170 19.21 -9.50 11.79
CA PHE A 170 17.98 -9.05 11.12
C PHE A 170 18.09 -7.59 10.63
N THR A 171 18.53 -6.68 11.49
CA THR A 171 18.73 -5.25 11.17
C THR A 171 19.76 -5.07 10.06
N ARG A 172 20.82 -5.87 10.00
CA ARG A 172 21.79 -5.84 8.88
C ARG A 172 21.16 -6.24 7.55
N ASN A 173 20.28 -7.23 7.54
CA ASN A 173 19.55 -7.61 6.33
C ASN A 173 18.56 -6.53 5.89
N VAL A 174 17.85 -5.92 6.84
CA VAL A 174 16.98 -4.76 6.57
C VAL A 174 17.80 -3.59 6.01
N HIS A 175 18.94 -3.26 6.62
CA HIS A 175 19.85 -2.22 6.13
C HIS A 175 20.23 -2.45 4.66
N ARG A 176 20.60 -3.68 4.29
CA ARG A 176 20.92 -4.03 2.90
C ARG A 176 19.75 -3.75 1.96
N LEU A 177 18.53 -4.15 2.33
CA LEU A 177 17.34 -3.95 1.50
C LEU A 177 16.97 -2.47 1.33
N ILE A 178 17.16 -1.65 2.36
CA ILE A 178 16.76 -0.23 2.32
C ILE A 178 17.86 0.71 1.82
N THR A 179 19.07 0.22 1.57
CA THR A 179 20.20 1.04 1.06
C THR A 179 20.75 0.57 -0.28
N SER A 180 20.42 -0.64 -0.72
CA SER A 180 20.84 -1.14 -2.04
C SER A 180 19.93 -0.61 -3.13
N ASP A 181 20.48 -0.45 -4.33
CA ASP A 181 19.67 -0.22 -5.51
C ASP A 181 18.75 -1.42 -5.75
N PRO A 182 17.47 -1.20 -6.05
CA PRO A 182 16.53 -2.28 -6.32
C PRO A 182 16.97 -3.06 -7.56
N ASP A 183 17.10 -4.38 -7.41
CA ASP A 183 17.35 -5.28 -8.53
C ASP A 183 16.07 -5.36 -9.39
N THR A 184 16.11 -4.71 -10.55
CA THR A 184 14.98 -4.64 -11.49
C THR A 184 14.71 -5.95 -12.21
N ASP A 185 15.64 -6.91 -12.17
CA ASP A 185 15.45 -8.23 -12.78
C ASP A 185 14.72 -9.19 -11.82
N LEU A 186 14.86 -8.97 -10.51
CA LEU A 186 14.15 -9.71 -9.45
C LEU A 186 12.79 -9.09 -9.07
N MET A 187 12.56 -7.84 -9.44
CA MET A 187 11.30 -7.11 -9.22
C MET A 187 10.51 -6.99 -10.52
N ASP A 188 9.18 -6.92 -10.43
CA ASP A 188 8.38 -6.41 -11.55
C ASP A 188 8.74 -4.92 -11.73
N GLY A 189 9.51 -4.61 -12.77
CA GLY A 189 10.00 -3.25 -13.04
C GLY A 189 8.87 -2.22 -13.17
N GLN A 190 7.66 -2.63 -13.59
CA GLN A 190 6.51 -1.73 -13.64
C GLN A 190 5.98 -1.40 -12.24
N TRP A 191 5.99 -2.38 -11.34
CA TRP A 191 5.57 -2.19 -9.95
C TRP A 191 6.51 -1.21 -9.22
N LEU A 192 7.82 -1.41 -9.39
CA LEU A 192 8.82 -0.47 -8.87
C LEU A 192 8.64 0.93 -9.48
N THR A 193 8.43 1.00 -10.80
CA THR A 193 8.20 2.27 -11.51
C THR A 193 7.04 3.05 -10.90
N ALA A 194 5.91 2.39 -10.58
CA ALA A 194 4.76 3.04 -9.96
C ALA A 194 5.11 3.72 -8.61
N PHE A 195 5.91 3.08 -7.77
CA PHE A 195 6.37 3.67 -6.50
C PHE A 195 7.33 4.84 -6.74
N THR A 196 8.25 4.72 -7.70
CA THR A 196 9.16 5.83 -8.03
C THR A 196 8.45 7.02 -8.67
N ASP A 197 7.44 6.80 -9.52
CA ASP A 197 6.62 7.85 -10.12
C ASP A 197 5.85 8.61 -9.04
N ALA A 198 5.24 7.89 -8.09
CA ALA A 198 4.56 8.51 -6.95
C ALA A 198 5.51 9.34 -6.10
N GLY A 199 6.74 8.85 -5.86
CA GLY A 199 7.77 9.58 -5.12
C GLY A 199 8.16 10.87 -5.85
N ARG A 200 8.47 10.78 -7.15
CA ARG A 200 8.78 11.95 -7.99
C ARG A 200 7.64 12.97 -7.99
N ALA A 201 6.38 12.51 -8.06
CA ALA A 201 5.22 13.40 -8.00
C ALA A 201 5.10 14.10 -6.64
N LEU A 202 5.32 13.40 -5.52
CA LEU A 202 5.33 14.01 -4.18
C LEU A 202 6.44 15.07 -4.05
N ARG A 203 7.63 14.78 -4.58
CA ARG A 203 8.74 15.73 -4.61
C ARG A 203 8.36 17.00 -5.38
N ILE A 204 7.75 16.87 -6.55
CA ILE A 204 7.28 18.02 -7.35
C ILE A 204 6.29 18.87 -6.55
N LEU A 205 5.31 18.25 -5.87
CA LEU A 205 4.36 18.99 -5.03
C LEU A 205 5.05 19.68 -3.84
N GLN A 206 6.05 19.04 -3.24
CA GLN A 206 6.84 19.62 -2.15
C GLN A 206 7.64 20.83 -2.63
N GLU A 207 8.37 20.71 -3.74
CA GLU A 207 9.18 21.79 -4.32
C GLU A 207 8.34 23.01 -4.72
N ARG A 208 7.07 22.79 -5.07
CA ARG A 208 6.09 23.86 -5.37
C ARG A 208 5.37 24.41 -4.14
N GLY A 209 5.56 23.82 -2.96
CA GLY A 209 4.85 24.22 -1.74
C GLY A 209 3.35 23.88 -1.74
N GLU A 210 2.94 22.90 -2.53
CA GLU A 210 1.52 22.52 -2.70
C GLU A 210 1.06 21.47 -1.67
N LEU A 211 1.99 20.87 -0.92
CA LEU A 211 1.67 19.92 0.14
C LEU A 211 1.24 20.63 1.44
N THR A 212 0.09 20.25 1.96
CA THR A 212 -0.42 20.75 3.25
C THR A 212 0.18 20.04 4.47
N ARG A 213 0.98 18.99 4.26
CA ARG A 213 1.71 18.25 5.29
C ARG A 213 3.12 17.93 4.81
N GLY A 214 4.05 17.73 5.75
CA GLY A 214 5.43 17.36 5.41
C GLY A 214 5.51 16.03 4.67
N VAL A 215 6.35 15.97 3.63
CA VAL A 215 6.52 14.79 2.76
C VAL A 215 6.83 13.51 3.55
N ARG A 216 7.64 13.58 4.62
CA ARG A 216 7.96 12.44 5.49
C ARG A 216 6.71 11.82 6.14
N ALA A 217 5.76 12.66 6.58
CA ALA A 217 4.50 12.20 7.16
C ALA A 217 3.58 11.57 6.11
N ILE A 218 3.57 12.11 4.89
CA ILE A 218 2.78 11.60 3.77
C ILE A 218 3.35 10.24 3.31
N THR A 219 4.67 10.14 3.14
CA THR A 219 5.34 8.89 2.75
C THR A 219 5.15 7.79 3.79
N ALA A 220 5.25 8.10 5.09
CA ALA A 220 4.91 7.14 6.15
C ALA A 220 3.47 6.58 5.99
N LEU A 221 2.52 7.43 5.61
CA LEU A 221 1.15 6.99 5.38
C LEU A 221 1.01 6.07 4.16
N HIS A 222 1.74 6.34 3.07
CA HIS A 222 1.80 5.43 1.91
C HIS A 222 2.34 4.05 2.30
N VAL A 223 3.40 3.99 3.13
CA VAL A 223 3.96 2.73 3.64
C VAL A 223 2.90 1.94 4.41
N ILE A 224 2.19 2.58 5.33
CA ILE A 224 1.11 1.93 6.10
C ILE A 224 0.01 1.40 5.18
N PHE A 225 -0.40 2.20 4.19
CA PHE A 225 -1.44 1.77 3.24
C PHE A 225 -0.97 0.60 2.40
N HIS A 226 0.29 0.57 1.96
CA HIS A 226 0.87 -0.58 1.26
C HIS A 226 0.95 -1.82 2.17
N TRP A 227 1.49 -1.69 3.39
CA TRP A 227 1.59 -2.79 4.35
C TRP A 227 0.23 -3.42 4.72
N ASN A 228 -0.81 -2.60 4.86
CA ASN A 228 -2.17 -3.09 5.07
C ASN A 228 -2.68 -3.88 3.85
N ARG A 229 -2.27 -3.53 2.62
CA ARG A 229 -2.76 -4.16 1.37
C ARG A 229 -2.00 -5.43 1.01
N ILE A 230 -0.69 -5.47 1.23
CA ILE A 230 0.15 -6.67 1.04
C ILE A 230 -0.04 -7.69 2.18
N GLY A 231 -0.70 -7.29 3.27
CA GLY A 231 -1.14 -8.20 4.33
C GLY A 231 -0.13 -8.41 5.46
N LEU A 232 0.77 -7.45 5.72
CA LEU A 232 1.66 -7.54 6.87
C LEU A 232 0.87 -7.32 8.17
N THR A 233 1.05 -8.23 9.14
CA THR A 233 0.42 -8.11 10.47
C THR A 233 0.90 -6.85 11.19
N PRO A 234 0.10 -6.26 12.10
CA PRO A 234 0.53 -5.10 12.88
C PRO A 234 1.85 -5.32 13.63
N SER A 235 2.09 -6.53 14.16
CA SER A 235 3.35 -6.90 14.81
C SER A 235 4.51 -6.97 13.83
N THR A 236 4.32 -7.53 12.63
CA THR A 236 5.35 -7.53 11.58
C THR A 236 5.69 -6.10 11.14
N GLN A 237 4.68 -5.24 10.98
CA GLN A 237 4.88 -3.82 10.66
C GLN A 237 5.70 -3.11 11.74
N ALA A 238 5.40 -3.37 13.02
CA ALA A 238 6.16 -2.82 14.14
C ALA A 238 7.63 -3.28 14.11
N THR A 239 7.87 -4.59 13.98
CA THR A 239 9.23 -5.15 13.92
C THR A 239 10.03 -4.62 12.74
N LEU A 240 9.43 -4.51 11.54
CA LEU A 240 10.12 -3.98 10.37
C LEU A 240 10.44 -2.50 10.50
N ALA A 241 9.51 -1.69 11.03
CA ALA A 241 9.73 -0.28 11.24
C ALA A 241 10.85 -0.02 12.27
N HIS A 242 10.85 -0.78 13.37
CA HIS A 242 11.95 -0.74 14.34
C HIS A 242 13.28 -1.15 13.72
N ALA A 243 13.34 -2.28 13.02
CA ALA A 243 14.59 -2.72 12.38
C ALA A 243 15.09 -1.74 11.32
N ALA A 244 14.22 -1.09 10.55
CA ALA A 244 14.61 -0.10 9.55
C ALA A 244 15.11 1.21 10.21
N LYS A 245 14.50 1.62 11.32
CA LYS A 245 14.97 2.73 12.15
C LYS A 245 16.35 2.43 12.75
N ASP A 246 16.49 1.28 13.41
CA ASP A 246 17.75 0.82 14.02
C ASP A 246 18.85 0.63 12.97
N ALA A 247 18.50 0.19 11.75
CA ALA A 247 19.44 0.03 10.64
C ALA A 247 20.10 1.36 10.26
N ILE A 248 19.36 2.46 10.27
CA ILE A 248 19.86 3.78 9.85
C ILE A 248 20.50 4.53 11.02
N PHE A 249 19.88 4.49 12.20
CA PHE A 249 20.33 5.29 13.35
C PHE A 249 21.18 4.53 14.38
N GLY A 250 21.27 3.20 14.27
CA GLY A 250 21.97 2.37 15.26
C GLY A 250 21.28 2.32 16.63
N GLN A 251 19.98 2.65 16.71
CA GLN A 251 19.18 2.80 17.92
C GLN A 251 17.72 2.42 17.70
#